data_AF-A0ABD0J7B9-F1
#
_entry.id   AF-A0ABD0J7B9-F1
#
_cell.length_a   1.000
_cell.length_b   1.000
_cell.length_c   1.000
_cell.angle_alpha   90.00
_cell.angle_beta   90.00
_cell.angle_gamma   90.00
#
_symmetry.space_group_name_H-M   'P 1'
#
loop_
_entity.id
_entity.type
_entity.pdbx_description
1 polymer ?
#
loop_
_entity_poly.entity_id
_entity_poly.type
_entity_poly.pdbx_seq_one_letter_code
_entity_poly.pdbx_strand_id
1 'polypeptide(L)'
;MAIVGCVALFPCPVFGSLMLCGVNEKNFSQATRFCLTIAAIVLLTEFAMFAGFRDDIFPTSAYNLSYCFALTVIAFGLCIAAFICFALFTDEDGPELTCEFKKPHIAVIIGLVCIGVALIFHIVGLATTGWASADLDILTVKVGLWSVCLQSTCSEYLSLPDWLGAVRAFSIIGMLVIVGCVVVGLLQLCNDNKILPVVTAILAFVAAFCLLIEFAVFAGKKEDNFGDVDLDKFGDVDLDRFGDFDLGYSFALTIVAFLLCIAAGGCFLVPKFLGQTVSPADSE
;
A
#
# COMPACT_ATOMS: atom_id res chain seq x y z
N MET A 1 19.89 27.91 -1.63
CA MET A 1 18.89 28.61 -2.47
C MET A 1 18.58 27.76 -3.70
N ALA A 2 17.58 26.88 -3.60
CA ALA A 2 16.90 26.21 -4.73
C ALA A 2 15.80 25.31 -4.15
N ILE A 3 14.84 25.89 -3.40
CA ILE A 3 13.63 25.20 -2.94
C ILE A 3 12.46 26.13 -3.26
N VAL A 4 12.21 26.35 -4.56
CA VAL A 4 11.01 27.05 -5.07
C VAL A 4 10.50 26.41 -6.38
N GLY A 5 11.12 25.32 -6.88
CA GLY A 5 10.87 24.84 -8.25
C GLY A 5 9.80 23.76 -8.45
N CYS A 6 9.54 22.87 -7.49
CA CYS A 6 8.71 21.67 -7.74
C CYS A 6 7.22 21.79 -7.39
N VAL A 7 6.78 22.92 -6.82
CA VAL A 7 5.36 23.12 -6.44
C VAL A 7 4.64 24.07 -7.42
N ALA A 8 5.33 24.62 -8.43
CA ALA A 8 4.82 25.72 -9.25
C ALA A 8 4.45 25.36 -10.71
N LEU A 9 4.09 24.11 -11.02
CA LEU A 9 3.64 23.73 -12.37
C LEU A 9 2.37 22.88 -12.39
N PHE A 10 1.39 23.18 -11.54
CA PHE A 10 -0.03 22.95 -11.89
C PHE A 10 -0.89 24.03 -11.24
N PRO A 11 -1.19 25.15 -11.92
CA PRO A 11 -2.34 25.95 -11.55
C PRO A 11 -3.56 25.10 -11.90
N CYS A 12 -4.05 24.33 -10.94
CA CYS A 12 -5.31 23.62 -11.08
C CYS A 12 -6.42 24.54 -10.56
N PRO A 13 -7.22 25.20 -11.42
CA PRO A 13 -8.31 26.08 -10.98
C PRO A 13 -9.50 25.32 -10.36
N VAL A 14 -9.35 24.03 -10.05
CA VAL A 14 -10.47 23.14 -9.69
C VAL A 14 -10.95 23.34 -8.24
N PHE A 15 -10.18 24.01 -7.38
CA PHE A 15 -10.61 24.27 -5.99
C PHE A 15 -11.63 25.42 -5.85
N GLY A 16 -11.81 26.25 -6.88
CA GLY A 16 -12.65 27.46 -6.81
C GLY A 16 -14.14 27.28 -7.17
N SER A 17 -14.54 26.14 -7.73
CA SER A 17 -15.93 25.92 -8.18
C SER A 17 -16.71 24.90 -7.33
N LEU A 18 -16.17 24.50 -6.18
CA LEU A 18 -16.74 23.44 -5.35
C LEU A 18 -17.99 23.83 -4.54
N MET A 19 -18.50 25.07 -4.67
CA MET A 19 -19.56 25.57 -3.77
C MET A 19 -20.91 25.86 -4.40
N LEU A 20 -21.09 25.73 -5.73
CA LEU A 20 -22.39 25.99 -6.37
C LEU A 20 -22.58 25.11 -7.60
N CYS A 21 -23.21 23.94 -7.45
CA CYS A 21 -23.90 23.31 -8.57
C CYS A 21 -25.11 22.51 -8.08
N GLY A 22 -26.30 22.98 -8.46
CA GLY A 22 -27.52 22.18 -8.46
C GLY A 22 -27.39 21.05 -9.49
N VAL A 23 -27.90 19.87 -9.14
CA VAL A 23 -27.55 18.61 -9.79
C VAL A 23 -28.74 18.05 -10.58
N ASN A 24 -28.50 17.85 -11.88
CA ASN A 24 -29.34 17.20 -12.89
C ASN A 24 -28.68 15.86 -13.30
N GLU A 25 -29.36 14.95 -14.00
CA GLU A 25 -29.00 13.54 -14.36
C GLU A 25 -27.56 13.24 -14.87
N LYS A 26 -26.73 14.25 -15.18
CA LYS A 26 -25.33 14.10 -15.59
C LYS A 26 -24.36 13.72 -14.45
N ASN A 27 -24.82 13.63 -13.20
CA ASN A 27 -23.98 13.57 -12.01
C ASN A 27 -23.47 12.17 -11.61
N PHE A 28 -24.09 11.07 -12.07
CA PHE A 28 -23.54 9.70 -11.86
C PHE A 28 -22.17 9.54 -12.54
N SER A 29 -22.04 10.12 -13.74
CA SER A 29 -20.77 10.24 -14.44
C SER A 29 -19.74 11.02 -13.62
N GLN A 30 -20.17 11.99 -12.80
CA GLN A 30 -19.29 12.92 -12.13
C GLN A 30 -18.70 12.37 -10.82
N ALA A 31 -19.46 11.62 -10.03
CA ALA A 31 -18.93 10.95 -8.82
C ALA A 31 -17.98 9.80 -9.20
N THR A 32 -18.33 8.97 -10.19
CA THR A 32 -17.42 7.95 -10.72
C THR A 32 -16.19 8.59 -11.36
N ARG A 33 -16.35 9.72 -12.09
CA ARG A 33 -15.21 10.51 -12.58
C ARG A 33 -14.38 11.07 -11.43
N PHE A 34 -14.96 11.50 -10.32
CA PHE A 34 -14.22 12.05 -9.18
C PHE A 34 -13.39 10.96 -8.50
N CYS A 35 -13.98 9.79 -8.24
CA CYS A 35 -13.25 8.63 -7.72
C CYS A 35 -12.18 8.14 -8.71
N LEU A 36 -12.48 8.07 -10.01
CA LEU A 36 -11.50 7.75 -11.05
C LEU A 36 -10.42 8.82 -11.18
N THR A 37 -10.74 10.09 -10.95
CA THR A 37 -9.78 11.19 -11.02
C THR A 37 -8.87 11.16 -9.81
N ILE A 38 -9.38 10.91 -8.61
CA ILE A 38 -8.55 10.72 -7.42
C ILE A 38 -7.68 9.47 -7.59
N ALA A 39 -8.25 8.34 -8.01
CA ALA A 39 -7.49 7.13 -8.27
C ALA A 39 -6.43 7.34 -9.37
N ALA A 40 -6.75 8.06 -10.44
CA ALA A 40 -5.83 8.41 -11.51
C ALA A 40 -4.75 9.40 -11.04
N ILE A 41 -5.08 10.38 -10.21
CA ILE A 41 -4.10 11.31 -9.62
C ILE A 41 -3.15 10.54 -8.72
N VAL A 42 -3.66 9.64 -7.87
CA VAL A 42 -2.83 8.78 -7.02
C VAL A 42 -1.93 7.91 -7.89
N LEU A 43 -2.49 7.18 -8.86
CA LEU A 43 -1.71 6.34 -9.79
C LEU A 43 -0.68 7.15 -10.59
N LEU A 44 -1.01 8.36 -11.04
CA LEU A 44 -0.10 9.24 -11.78
C LEU A 44 0.99 9.82 -10.87
N THR A 45 0.69 10.09 -9.60
CA THR A 45 1.68 10.57 -8.63
C THR A 45 2.68 9.46 -8.29
N GLU A 46 2.18 8.24 -8.08
CA GLU A 46 3.01 7.04 -7.91
C GLU A 46 3.85 6.77 -9.18
N PHE A 47 3.22 6.82 -10.37
CA PHE A 47 3.92 6.61 -11.64
C PHE A 47 4.97 7.70 -11.91
N ALA A 48 4.73 8.95 -11.47
CA ALA A 48 5.69 10.03 -11.57
C ALA A 48 6.88 9.84 -10.61
N MET A 49 6.64 9.34 -9.38
CA MET A 49 7.73 8.95 -8.48
C MET A 49 8.56 7.79 -9.05
N PHE A 50 7.92 6.80 -9.67
CA PHE A 50 8.61 5.69 -10.33
C PHE A 50 9.35 6.10 -11.61
N ALA A 51 8.78 7.00 -12.42
CA ALA A 51 9.43 7.52 -13.62
C ALA A 51 10.66 8.37 -13.28
N GLY A 52 10.60 9.12 -12.16
CA GLY A 52 11.76 9.83 -11.61
C GLY A 52 12.87 8.91 -11.10
N PHE A 53 12.59 7.63 -10.90
CA PHE A 53 13.56 6.61 -10.49
C PHE A 53 14.43 6.10 -11.66
N ARG A 54 14.08 6.40 -12.92
CA ARG A 54 14.76 5.84 -14.10
C ARG A 54 15.87 6.72 -14.68
N ASP A 55 15.94 7.99 -14.29
CA ASP A 55 16.93 8.92 -14.81
C ASP A 55 17.93 9.32 -13.71
N ASP A 56 19.21 9.00 -13.93
CA ASP A 56 20.40 9.26 -13.07
C ASP A 56 20.70 10.77 -12.79
N ILE A 57 19.70 11.65 -12.88
CA ILE A 57 19.89 13.10 -12.99
C ILE A 57 19.89 13.82 -11.63
N PHE A 58 19.47 13.18 -10.53
CA PHE A 58 19.46 13.82 -9.21
C PHE A 58 20.34 13.10 -8.18
N PRO A 59 21.54 13.63 -7.87
CA PRO A 59 22.28 13.26 -6.68
C PRO A 59 21.62 13.96 -5.48
N THR A 60 20.44 13.50 -5.07
CA THR A 60 19.80 14.02 -3.86
C THR A 60 19.54 12.89 -2.89
N SER A 61 20.16 13.06 -1.73
CA SER A 61 20.13 12.21 -0.55
C SER A 61 18.79 11.51 -0.28
N ALA A 62 18.89 10.25 0.17
CA ALA A 62 17.79 9.34 0.54
C ALA A 62 16.70 9.96 1.43
N TYR A 63 16.98 11.08 2.10
CA TYR A 63 16.02 11.83 2.91
C TYR A 63 14.84 12.36 2.06
N ASN A 64 15.08 12.87 0.85
CA ASN A 64 14.01 13.47 0.04
C ASN A 64 12.98 12.44 -0.46
N LEU A 65 13.43 11.22 -0.75
CA LEU A 65 12.56 10.12 -1.18
C LEU A 65 11.64 9.68 -0.03
N SER A 66 12.17 9.60 1.19
CA SER A 66 11.39 9.28 2.38
C SER A 66 10.30 10.32 2.67
N TYR A 67 10.58 11.61 2.49
CA TYR A 67 9.57 12.67 2.69
C TYR A 67 8.49 12.68 1.61
N CYS A 68 8.84 12.49 0.33
CA CYS A 68 7.84 12.41 -0.74
C CYS A 68 6.90 11.21 -0.55
N PHE A 69 7.45 10.07 -0.13
CA PHE A 69 6.68 8.88 0.18
C PHE A 69 5.80 9.07 1.43
N ALA A 70 6.34 9.66 2.51
CA ALA A 70 5.56 9.97 3.70
C ALA A 70 4.40 10.93 3.41
N LEU A 71 4.60 11.94 2.55
CA LEU A 71 3.56 12.89 2.15
C LEU A 71 2.46 12.23 1.31
N THR A 72 2.80 11.31 0.42
CA THR A 72 1.80 10.56 -0.38
C THR A 72 0.97 9.65 0.51
N VAL A 73 1.59 9.01 1.51
CA VAL A 73 0.90 8.16 2.50
C VAL A 73 -0.05 8.99 3.38
N ILE A 74 0.39 10.16 3.85
CA ILE A 74 -0.45 11.08 4.64
C ILE A 74 -1.63 11.59 3.79
N ALA A 75 -1.38 11.98 2.54
CA ALA A 75 -2.43 12.42 1.63
C ALA A 75 -3.46 11.32 1.36
N PHE A 76 -3.00 10.09 1.15
CA PHE A 76 -3.87 8.93 0.94
C PHE A 76 -4.71 8.61 2.19
N GLY A 77 -4.08 8.62 3.37
CA GLY A 77 -4.78 8.43 4.65
C GLY A 77 -5.84 9.50 4.91
N LEU A 78 -5.54 10.78 4.61
CA LEU A 78 -6.50 11.88 4.71
C LEU A 78 -7.65 11.74 3.71
N CYS A 79 -7.39 11.28 2.49
CA CYS A 79 -8.44 10.99 1.50
C CYS A 79 -9.37 9.87 1.95
N ILE A 80 -8.84 8.78 2.51
CA ILE A 80 -9.65 7.69 3.07
C ILE A 80 -10.46 8.18 4.27
N ALA A 81 -9.85 8.90 5.21
CA ALA A 81 -10.55 9.44 6.38
C ALA A 81 -11.66 10.41 5.96
N ALA A 82 -11.41 11.29 4.99
CA ALA A 82 -12.41 12.19 4.43
C ALA A 82 -13.55 11.42 3.75
N PHE A 83 -13.25 10.36 3.02
CA PHE A 83 -14.26 9.52 2.39
C PHE A 83 -15.10 8.74 3.41
N ILE A 84 -14.47 8.18 4.45
CA ILE A 84 -15.16 7.51 5.56
C ILE A 84 -16.04 8.50 6.31
N CYS A 85 -15.52 9.68 6.65
CA CYS A 85 -16.32 10.75 7.26
C CYS A 85 -17.48 11.15 6.36
N PHE A 86 -17.26 11.34 5.06
CA PHE A 86 -18.34 11.65 4.13
C PHE A 86 -19.41 10.54 4.10
N ALA A 87 -18.99 9.28 3.99
CA ALA A 87 -19.90 8.12 3.98
C ALA A 87 -20.65 7.92 5.31
N LEU A 88 -20.07 8.35 6.44
CA LEU A 88 -20.71 8.27 7.75
C LEU A 88 -21.64 9.46 8.07
N PHE A 89 -21.45 10.61 7.41
CA PHE A 89 -22.17 11.85 7.73
C PHE A 89 -23.19 12.28 6.66
N THR A 90 -23.27 11.64 5.49
CA THR A 90 -24.38 11.87 4.55
C THR A 90 -25.64 11.13 4.99
N ASP A 91 -26.30 11.64 6.02
CA ASP A 91 -27.63 11.23 6.45
C ASP A 91 -28.44 12.48 6.84
N GLU A 92 -28.58 13.44 5.92
CA GLU A 92 -29.57 14.54 6.05
C GLU A 92 -30.10 14.99 4.67
N ASP A 93 -31.22 14.38 4.27
CA ASP A 93 -32.38 14.99 3.58
C ASP A 93 -32.14 16.05 2.47
N GLY A 94 -31.38 15.70 1.43
CA GLY A 94 -31.26 16.50 0.19
C GLY A 94 -31.63 15.72 -1.07
N PRO A 95 -32.45 16.26 -2.01
CA PRO A 95 -32.95 15.50 -3.15
C PRO A 95 -31.91 15.29 -4.27
N GLU A 96 -31.75 14.00 -4.61
CA GLU A 96 -31.56 13.41 -5.95
C GLU A 96 -30.19 13.48 -6.66
N LEU A 97 -29.17 12.93 -6.00
CA LEU A 97 -28.43 11.81 -6.59
C LEU A 97 -27.95 10.88 -5.45
N THR A 98 -28.91 10.27 -4.78
CA THR A 98 -28.63 9.29 -3.74
C THR A 98 -28.03 8.07 -4.46
N CYS A 99 -26.73 7.80 -4.25
CA CYS A 99 -26.40 6.40 -3.99
C CYS A 99 -27.33 6.08 -2.81
N GLU A 100 -28.47 5.43 -3.06
CA GLU A 100 -29.26 4.88 -1.98
C GLU A 100 -28.29 3.95 -1.28
N PHE A 101 -27.70 4.46 -0.19
CA PHE A 101 -26.69 3.78 0.59
C PHE A 101 -27.45 2.70 1.33
N LYS A 102 -27.78 1.64 0.59
CA LYS A 102 -28.34 0.43 1.11
C LYS A 102 -27.34 -0.03 2.15
N LYS A 103 -27.79 -0.05 3.41
CA LYS A 103 -26.95 -0.27 4.60
C LYS A 103 -25.84 -1.26 4.26
N PRO A 104 -24.59 -0.79 4.08
CA PRO A 104 -23.53 -1.66 3.64
C PRO A 104 -23.38 -2.77 4.67
N HIS A 105 -23.23 -4.01 4.20
CA HIS A 105 -22.97 -5.11 5.10
C HIS A 105 -21.75 -4.76 5.94
N ILE A 106 -21.88 -4.85 7.27
CA ILE A 106 -20.82 -4.49 8.20
C ILE A 106 -19.50 -5.22 7.90
N ALA A 107 -19.58 -6.43 7.34
CA ALA A 107 -18.43 -7.19 6.87
C ALA A 107 -17.61 -6.45 5.79
N VAL A 108 -18.26 -5.74 4.85
CA VAL A 108 -17.58 -5.00 3.78
C VAL A 108 -16.82 -3.80 4.36
N ILE A 109 -17.41 -3.09 5.32
CA ILE A 109 -16.75 -1.98 6.01
C ILE A 109 -15.52 -2.49 6.77
N ILE A 110 -15.66 -3.58 7.53
CA ILE A 110 -14.54 -4.20 8.25
C ILE A 110 -13.43 -4.59 7.26
N GLY A 111 -13.78 -5.25 6.15
CA GLY A 111 -12.81 -5.61 5.11
C GLY A 111 -12.07 -4.40 4.52
N LEU A 112 -12.79 -3.29 4.29
CA LEU A 112 -12.20 -2.06 3.77
C LEU A 112 -11.24 -1.40 4.77
N VAL A 113 -11.59 -1.41 6.07
CA VAL A 113 -10.69 -0.92 7.13
C VAL A 113 -9.45 -1.81 7.23
N CYS A 114 -9.62 -3.14 7.22
CA CYS A 114 -8.50 -4.09 7.27
C CYS A 114 -7.52 -3.88 6.11
N ILE A 115 -8.02 -3.76 4.87
CA ILE A 115 -7.15 -3.57 3.70
C ILE A 115 -6.48 -2.18 3.69
N GLY A 116 -7.16 -1.15 4.22
CA GLY A 116 -6.56 0.18 4.40
C GLY A 116 -5.39 0.17 5.40
N VAL A 117 -5.55 -0.50 6.54
CA VAL A 117 -4.47 -0.68 7.52
C VAL A 117 -3.35 -1.56 6.95
N ALA A 118 -3.69 -2.62 6.21
CA ALA A 118 -2.71 -3.47 5.54
C ALA A 118 -1.83 -2.67 4.58
N LEU A 119 -2.44 -1.78 3.79
CA LEU A 119 -1.71 -0.92 2.85
C LEU A 119 -0.71 -0.03 3.59
N ILE A 120 -1.11 0.61 4.69
CA ILE A 120 -0.24 1.48 5.48
C ILE A 120 0.95 0.69 6.04
N PHE A 121 0.70 -0.48 6.64
CA PHE A 121 1.78 -1.31 7.18
C PHE A 121 2.73 -1.82 6.10
N HIS A 122 2.20 -2.21 4.95
CA HIS A 122 3.02 -2.66 3.83
C HIS A 122 3.92 -1.54 3.29
N ILE A 123 3.36 -0.35 3.10
CA ILE A 123 4.06 0.87 2.71
C ILE A 123 5.18 1.22 3.70
N VAL A 124 4.89 1.20 5.00
CA VAL A 124 5.89 1.47 6.05
C VAL A 124 6.98 0.40 6.01
N GLY A 125 6.62 -0.88 5.90
CA GLY A 125 7.57 -1.98 5.77
C GLY A 125 8.49 -1.77 4.56
N LEU A 126 7.92 -1.43 3.40
CA LEU A 126 8.63 -1.15 2.16
C LEU A 126 9.64 0.00 2.25
N ALA A 127 9.24 1.13 2.84
CA ALA A 127 10.06 2.34 2.84
C ALA A 127 11.17 2.33 3.89
N THR A 128 11.02 1.51 4.93
CA THR A 128 11.94 1.51 6.07
C THR A 128 13.12 0.55 5.86
N THR A 129 14.26 0.86 6.49
CA THR A 129 15.49 0.06 6.41
C THR A 129 15.62 -0.98 7.53
N GLY A 130 14.52 -1.30 8.20
CA GLY A 130 14.47 -2.19 9.37
C GLY A 130 13.99 -3.60 9.06
N TRP A 131 14.38 -4.16 7.92
CA TRP A 131 13.99 -5.53 7.55
C TRP A 131 14.82 -6.57 8.29
N ALA A 132 16.13 -6.35 8.38
CA ALA A 132 17.02 -7.13 9.22
C ALA A 132 18.07 -6.22 9.85
N SER A 133 18.56 -6.59 11.02
CA SER A 133 19.68 -5.92 11.68
C SER A 133 20.68 -6.93 12.20
N ALA A 134 21.96 -6.59 12.09
CA ALA A 134 23.05 -7.27 12.76
C ALA A 134 23.79 -6.25 13.61
N ASP A 135 23.95 -6.56 14.89
CA ASP A 135 24.76 -5.78 15.82
C ASP A 135 26.15 -6.42 15.90
N LEU A 136 27.14 -5.72 15.35
CA LEU A 136 28.54 -5.98 15.63
C LEU A 136 28.93 -5.10 16.82
N ASP A 137 29.82 -5.57 17.70
CA ASP A 137 30.19 -4.92 18.98
C ASP A 137 30.40 -3.38 18.90
N ILE A 138 30.77 -2.85 17.73
CA ILE A 138 30.99 -1.42 17.46
C ILE A 138 30.13 -0.83 16.32
N LEU A 139 29.36 -1.66 15.60
CA LEU A 139 28.70 -1.26 14.37
C LEU A 139 27.36 -2.00 14.17
N THR A 140 26.26 -1.26 14.17
CA THR A 140 24.95 -1.80 13.78
C THR A 140 24.76 -1.66 12.27
N VAL A 141 24.53 -2.79 11.61
CA VAL A 141 24.16 -2.86 10.19
C VAL A 141 22.65 -3.07 10.10
N LYS A 142 21.95 -2.14 9.43
CA LYS A 142 20.52 -2.26 9.13
C LYS A 142 20.34 -2.50 7.64
N VAL A 143 19.69 -3.60 7.31
CA VAL A 143 19.41 -3.99 5.93
C VAL A 143 17.96 -3.62 5.63
N GLY A 144 17.79 -2.76 4.63
CA GLY A 144 16.50 -2.42 4.05
C GLY A 144 16.31 -3.03 2.67
N LEU A 145 15.09 -2.91 2.16
CA LEU A 145 14.79 -3.37 0.81
C LEU A 145 15.49 -2.50 -0.25
N TRP A 146 15.53 -1.19 -0.04
CA TRP A 146 16.07 -0.20 -1.01
C TRP A 146 17.53 0.18 -0.78
N SER A 147 17.94 0.21 0.49
CA SER A 147 19.26 0.66 0.91
C SER A 147 19.77 -0.16 2.09
N VAL A 148 21.08 -0.10 2.30
CA VAL A 148 21.76 -0.63 3.48
C VAL A 148 22.31 0.53 4.29
N CYS A 149 22.12 0.48 5.61
CA CYS A 149 22.59 1.52 6.51
C CYS A 149 23.63 0.94 7.48
N LEU A 150 24.80 1.55 7.48
CA LEU A 150 25.87 1.32 8.45
C LEU A 150 25.81 2.48 9.44
N GLN A 151 25.33 2.19 10.66
CA GLN A 151 25.14 3.19 11.70
C GLN A 151 24.19 4.32 11.24
N SER A 152 24.69 5.53 10.97
CA SER A 152 23.92 6.68 10.47
C SER A 152 24.07 6.94 8.95
N THR A 153 24.95 6.19 8.28
CA THR A 153 25.23 6.38 6.85
C THR A 153 24.52 5.30 6.06
N CYS A 154 23.63 5.72 5.17
CA CYS A 154 22.91 4.81 4.28
C CYS A 154 23.47 4.92 2.87
N SER A 155 23.69 3.78 2.23
CA SER A 155 24.08 3.67 0.83
C SER A 155 23.07 2.82 0.08
N GLU A 156 22.85 3.17 -1.18
CA GLU A 156 22.13 2.30 -2.11
C GLU A 156 23.01 1.10 -2.51
N TYR A 157 22.35 0.05 -2.98
CA TYR A 157 23.04 -1.15 -3.46
C TYR A 157 23.71 -0.86 -4.81
N LEU A 158 25.04 -0.99 -4.88
CA LEU A 158 25.80 -0.82 -6.12
C LEU A 158 25.48 -1.91 -7.16
N SER A 159 25.27 -3.14 -6.68
CA SER A 159 24.82 -4.28 -7.47
C SER A 159 23.77 -5.02 -6.65
N LEU A 160 22.55 -5.08 -7.18
CA LEU A 160 21.44 -5.72 -6.48
C LEU A 160 21.49 -7.24 -6.73
N PRO A 161 21.49 -8.08 -5.67
CA PRO A 161 21.41 -9.52 -5.89
C PRO A 161 20.04 -9.91 -6.43
N ASP A 162 19.99 -10.91 -7.32
CA ASP A 162 18.78 -11.31 -8.05
C ASP A 162 17.59 -11.62 -7.14
N TRP A 163 17.85 -12.25 -5.99
CA TRP A 163 16.82 -12.58 -5.00
C TRP A 163 16.17 -11.32 -4.40
N LEU A 164 16.97 -10.28 -4.11
CA LEU A 164 16.44 -9.02 -3.55
C LEU A 164 15.69 -8.23 -4.62
N GLY A 165 16.12 -8.35 -5.89
CA GLY A 165 15.37 -7.87 -7.05
C GLY A 165 13.98 -8.49 -7.13
N ALA A 166 13.87 -9.81 -6.92
CA ALA A 166 12.58 -10.49 -6.86
C ALA A 166 11.72 -10.00 -5.70
N VAL A 167 12.27 -9.88 -4.48
CA VAL A 167 11.54 -9.36 -3.31
C VAL A 167 10.98 -7.96 -3.58
N ARG A 168 11.77 -7.05 -4.14
CA ARG A 168 11.31 -5.70 -4.54
C ARG A 168 10.17 -5.77 -5.55
N ALA A 169 10.29 -6.61 -6.58
CA ALA A 169 9.26 -6.74 -7.60
C ALA A 169 7.93 -7.24 -7.03
N PHE A 170 7.95 -8.30 -6.21
CA PHE A 170 6.75 -8.83 -5.57
C PHE A 170 6.14 -7.84 -4.58
N SER A 171 6.96 -7.07 -3.86
CA SER A 171 6.49 -6.05 -2.94
C SER A 171 5.75 -4.90 -3.63
N ILE A 172 6.26 -4.43 -4.78
CA ILE A 172 5.60 -3.42 -5.61
C ILE A 172 4.28 -3.97 -6.18
N ILE A 173 4.30 -5.19 -6.73
CA ILE A 173 3.09 -5.82 -7.27
C ILE A 173 2.04 -5.98 -6.17
N GLY A 174 2.43 -6.48 -5.00
CA GLY A 174 1.56 -6.62 -3.84
C GLY A 174 0.93 -5.28 -3.44
N MET A 175 1.74 -4.23 -3.31
CA MET A 175 1.25 -2.87 -3.03
C MET A 175 0.23 -2.39 -4.06
N LEU A 176 0.51 -2.53 -5.37
CA LEU A 176 -0.41 -2.11 -6.43
C LEU A 176 -1.73 -2.88 -6.38
N VAL A 177 -1.68 -4.18 -6.09
CA VAL A 177 -2.89 -5.01 -5.95
C VAL A 177 -3.70 -4.59 -4.71
N ILE A 178 -3.05 -4.24 -3.59
CA ILE A 178 -3.73 -3.71 -2.39
C ILE A 178 -4.43 -2.38 -2.72
N VAL A 179 -3.76 -1.46 -3.42
CA VAL A 179 -4.39 -0.20 -3.88
C VAL A 179 -5.59 -0.48 -4.77
N GLY A 180 -5.46 -1.40 -5.73
CA GLY A 180 -6.57 -1.84 -6.56
C GLY A 180 -7.72 -2.42 -5.72
N CYS A 181 -7.41 -3.22 -4.70
CA CYS A 181 -8.39 -3.78 -3.78
C CYS A 181 -9.14 -2.69 -3.00
N VAL A 182 -8.46 -1.63 -2.55
CA VAL A 182 -9.09 -0.47 -1.89
C VAL A 182 -10.06 0.21 -2.87
N VAL A 183 -9.64 0.49 -4.10
CA VAL A 183 -10.49 1.14 -5.11
C VAL A 183 -11.73 0.31 -5.43
N VAL A 184 -11.58 -1.00 -5.66
CA VAL A 184 -12.73 -1.88 -5.95
C VAL A 184 -13.63 -2.04 -4.72
N GLY A 185 -13.05 -2.11 -3.51
CA GLY A 185 -13.81 -2.13 -2.25
C GLY A 185 -14.63 -0.86 -2.03
N LEU A 186 -14.11 0.31 -2.40
CA LEU A 186 -14.86 1.57 -2.40
C LEU A 186 -15.97 1.56 -3.45
N LEU A 187 -15.71 1.07 -4.66
CA LEU A 187 -16.73 0.93 -5.70
C LEU A 187 -17.87 -0.01 -5.29
N GLN A 188 -17.57 -1.04 -4.50
CA GLN A 188 -18.56 -1.95 -3.93
C GLN A 188 -19.53 -1.24 -2.96
N LEU A 189 -19.11 -0.17 -2.28
CA LEU A 189 -20.01 0.64 -1.45
C LEU A 189 -20.97 1.48 -2.31
N CYS A 190 -20.56 1.85 -3.52
CA CYS A 190 -21.37 2.66 -4.43
C CYS A 190 -22.25 1.84 -5.38
N ASN A 191 -22.02 0.52 -5.49
CA ASN A 191 -22.64 -0.30 -6.53
C ASN A 191 -23.02 -1.70 -6.01
N ASP A 192 -24.30 -2.08 -6.16
CA ASP A 192 -24.86 -3.37 -5.70
C ASP A 192 -24.55 -4.55 -6.67
N ASN A 193 -23.39 -4.48 -7.33
CA ASN A 193 -22.94 -5.52 -8.24
C ASN A 193 -22.47 -6.72 -7.43
N LYS A 194 -23.21 -7.83 -7.51
CA LYS A 194 -22.88 -9.12 -6.86
C LYS A 194 -21.50 -9.69 -7.21
N ILE A 195 -20.90 -9.21 -8.31
CA ILE A 195 -19.57 -9.62 -8.78
C ILE A 195 -18.46 -8.85 -8.05
N LEU A 196 -18.67 -7.58 -7.67
CA LEU A 196 -17.65 -6.75 -7.03
C LEU A 196 -17.08 -7.36 -5.73
N PRO A 197 -17.89 -7.87 -4.78
CA PRO A 197 -17.36 -8.51 -3.57
C PRO A 197 -16.42 -9.68 -3.87
N VAL A 198 -16.73 -10.47 -4.92
CA VAL A 198 -15.91 -11.60 -5.34
C VAL A 198 -14.59 -11.12 -5.93
N VAL A 199 -14.63 -10.10 -6.79
CA VAL A 199 -13.43 -9.51 -7.39
C VAL A 199 -12.53 -8.89 -6.32
N THR A 200 -13.09 -8.10 -5.40
CA THR A 200 -12.35 -7.50 -4.29
C THR A 200 -11.69 -8.58 -3.42
N ALA A 201 -12.42 -9.66 -3.10
CA ALA A 201 -11.86 -10.77 -2.35
C ALA A 201 -10.69 -11.45 -3.08
N ILE A 202 -10.83 -11.72 -4.39
CA ILE A 202 -9.75 -12.32 -5.19
C ILE A 202 -8.53 -11.40 -5.19
N LEU A 203 -8.70 -10.09 -5.39
CA LEU A 203 -7.60 -9.12 -5.34
C LEU A 203 -6.91 -9.14 -3.97
N ALA A 204 -7.66 -9.19 -2.87
CA ALA A 204 -7.08 -9.27 -1.52
C ALA A 204 -6.24 -10.55 -1.34
N PHE A 205 -6.69 -11.71 -1.84
CA PHE A 205 -5.92 -12.94 -1.78
C PHE A 205 -4.69 -12.94 -2.70
N VAL A 206 -4.79 -12.34 -3.89
CA VAL A 206 -3.65 -12.16 -4.80
C VAL A 206 -2.59 -11.26 -4.16
N ALA A 207 -3.00 -10.15 -3.53
CA ALA A 207 -2.10 -9.30 -2.75
C ALA A 207 -1.40 -10.10 -1.64
N ALA A 208 -2.17 -10.84 -0.83
CA ALA A 208 -1.61 -11.68 0.23
C ALA A 208 -0.60 -12.70 -0.32
N PHE A 209 -0.86 -13.31 -1.49
CA PHE A 209 0.06 -14.24 -2.12
C PHE A 209 1.36 -13.56 -2.58
N CYS A 210 1.29 -12.34 -3.15
CA CYS A 210 2.48 -11.57 -3.49
C CYS A 210 3.33 -11.26 -2.25
N LEU A 211 2.69 -10.82 -1.16
CA LEU A 211 3.38 -10.55 0.12
C LEU A 211 4.00 -11.82 0.71
N LEU A 212 3.32 -12.97 0.60
CA LEU A 212 3.86 -14.26 1.03
C LEU A 212 5.17 -14.59 0.33
N ILE A 213 5.23 -14.42 -1.00
CA ILE A 213 6.45 -14.67 -1.77
C ILE A 213 7.56 -13.70 -1.33
N GLU A 214 7.24 -12.43 -1.17
CA GLU A 214 8.18 -11.39 -0.75
C GLU A 214 8.92 -11.76 0.55
N PHE A 215 8.18 -12.00 1.65
CA PHE A 215 8.84 -12.31 2.93
C PHE A 215 9.40 -13.75 2.96
N ALA A 216 8.85 -14.70 2.20
CA ALA A 216 9.41 -16.05 2.13
C ALA A 216 10.76 -16.08 1.41
N VAL A 217 10.92 -15.34 0.31
CA VAL A 217 12.22 -15.22 -0.39
C VAL A 217 13.22 -14.48 0.49
N PHE A 218 12.79 -13.42 1.18
CA PHE A 218 13.65 -12.69 2.11
C PHE A 218 14.11 -13.57 3.28
N ALA A 219 13.19 -14.29 3.93
CA ALA A 219 13.49 -15.17 5.05
C ALA A 219 14.37 -16.36 4.62
N GLY A 220 14.08 -17.00 3.49
CA GLY A 220 14.84 -18.13 2.98
C GLY A 220 16.30 -17.77 2.67
N LYS A 221 16.56 -16.55 2.19
CA LYS A 221 17.95 -16.09 1.96
C LYS A 221 18.71 -15.60 3.18
N LYS A 222 18.06 -15.49 4.34
CA LYS A 222 18.75 -15.26 5.61
C LYS A 222 19.68 -16.43 5.96
N GLU A 223 19.27 -17.66 5.64
CA GLU A 223 19.99 -18.88 6.03
C GLU A 223 21.18 -19.19 5.10
N ASP A 224 21.03 -18.97 3.79
CA ASP A 224 22.03 -19.42 2.81
C ASP A 224 23.21 -18.45 2.59
N ASN A 225 22.99 -17.14 2.66
CA ASN A 225 23.92 -16.18 2.05
C ASN A 225 24.66 -15.28 3.05
N PHE A 226 24.27 -15.24 4.32
CA PHE A 226 25.01 -14.46 5.33
C PHE A 226 26.11 -15.27 6.02
N GLY A 227 26.09 -16.60 5.92
CA GLY A 227 27.14 -17.48 6.44
C GLY A 227 28.36 -17.61 5.52
N ASP A 228 28.17 -17.51 4.20
CA ASP A 228 29.21 -17.82 3.19
C ASP A 228 29.60 -16.60 2.32
N VAL A 229 29.53 -15.37 2.86
CA VAL A 229 30.19 -14.25 2.17
C VAL A 229 31.69 -14.47 2.27
N ASP A 230 32.28 -15.03 1.21
CA ASP A 230 33.72 -15.20 0.95
C ASP A 230 34.46 -13.85 1.15
N LEU A 231 34.75 -13.54 2.42
CA LEU A 231 35.48 -12.39 2.91
C LEU A 231 36.98 -12.69 3.09
N ASP A 232 37.44 -13.80 2.54
CA ASP A 232 38.84 -14.16 2.32
C ASP A 232 39.59 -13.11 1.46
N LYS A 233 38.88 -12.18 0.81
CA LYS A 233 39.48 -10.99 0.17
C LYS A 233 39.77 -9.81 1.10
N PHE A 234 39.24 -9.77 2.32
CA PHE A 234 39.44 -8.64 3.25
C PHE A 234 40.45 -8.88 4.37
N GLY A 235 41.05 -10.07 4.44
CA GLY A 235 42.16 -10.40 5.35
C GLY A 235 41.74 -10.60 6.80
N ASP A 236 42.08 -11.77 7.37
CA ASP A 236 42.12 -12.18 8.79
C ASP A 236 41.20 -11.45 9.80
N VAL A 237 39.97 -11.12 9.43
CA VAL A 237 38.92 -10.72 10.37
C VAL A 237 38.02 -11.93 10.53
N ASP A 238 38.15 -12.63 11.66
CA ASP A 238 37.34 -13.80 12.02
C ASP A 238 35.85 -13.46 11.89
N LEU A 239 35.23 -14.01 10.83
CA LEU A 239 33.86 -13.68 10.42
C LEU A 239 32.80 -14.52 11.11
N ASP A 240 33.21 -15.54 11.87
CA ASP A 240 32.38 -16.43 12.69
C ASP A 240 31.57 -15.68 13.77
N ARG A 241 31.80 -14.36 13.90
CA ARG A 241 31.20 -13.47 14.89
C ARG A 241 30.12 -12.54 14.34
N PHE A 242 29.76 -12.64 13.05
CA PHE A 242 28.52 -11.99 12.58
C PHE A 242 27.35 -12.70 13.24
N GLY A 243 26.87 -12.11 14.34
CA GLY A 243 25.74 -12.61 15.11
C GLY A 243 24.51 -12.84 14.23
N ASP A 244 23.65 -13.75 14.67
CA ASP A 244 22.40 -14.07 14.01
C ASP A 244 21.66 -12.78 13.58
N PHE A 245 21.41 -12.61 12.28
CA PHE A 245 20.63 -11.47 11.80
C PHE A 245 19.23 -11.48 12.41
N ASP A 246 18.91 -10.49 13.23
CA ASP A 246 17.58 -10.36 13.79
C ASP A 246 16.62 -9.77 12.75
N LEU A 247 15.45 -10.39 12.62
CA LEU A 247 14.37 -9.86 11.79
C LEU A 247 13.84 -8.59 12.43
N GLY A 248 13.86 -7.50 11.67
CA GLY A 248 13.47 -6.20 12.17
C GLY A 248 11.97 -5.93 12.08
N TYR A 249 11.55 -4.78 12.61
CA TYR A 249 10.14 -4.40 12.70
C TYR A 249 9.47 -4.27 11.33
N SER A 250 10.21 -3.87 10.28
CA SER A 250 9.66 -3.68 8.94
C SER A 250 9.16 -4.99 8.35
N PHE A 251 9.90 -6.07 8.61
CA PHE A 251 9.55 -7.43 8.22
C PHE A 251 8.31 -7.93 8.97
N ALA A 252 8.20 -7.64 10.27
CA ALA A 252 7.01 -7.96 11.03
C ALA A 252 5.76 -7.22 10.53
N LEU A 253 5.90 -5.94 10.14
CA LEU A 253 4.78 -5.14 9.61
C LEU A 253 4.24 -5.69 8.28
N THR A 254 5.10 -6.16 7.38
CA THR A 254 4.65 -6.80 6.13
C THR A 254 3.95 -8.13 6.38
N ILE A 255 4.36 -8.92 7.39
CA ILE A 255 3.60 -10.11 7.82
C ILE A 255 2.22 -9.74 8.34
N VAL A 256 2.10 -8.68 9.15
CA VAL A 256 0.79 -8.21 9.64
C VAL A 256 -0.08 -7.74 8.48
N ALA A 257 0.49 -7.01 7.51
CA ALA A 257 -0.21 -6.60 6.29
C ALA A 257 -0.74 -7.81 5.49
N PHE A 258 0.07 -8.86 5.36
CA PHE A 258 -0.34 -10.13 4.75
C PHE A 258 -1.55 -10.76 5.45
N LEU A 259 -1.54 -10.86 6.78
CA LEU A 259 -2.64 -11.43 7.56
C LEU A 259 -3.92 -10.58 7.41
N LEU A 260 -3.78 -9.25 7.40
CA LEU A 260 -4.90 -8.33 7.19
C LEU A 260 -5.49 -8.45 5.78
N CYS A 261 -4.68 -8.71 4.75
CA CYS A 261 -5.17 -8.97 3.40
C CYS A 261 -6.03 -10.24 3.34
N ILE A 262 -5.62 -11.32 4.03
CA ILE A 262 -6.42 -12.55 4.13
C ILE A 262 -7.74 -12.29 4.86
N ALA A 263 -7.69 -11.59 6.00
CA ALA A 263 -8.88 -11.25 6.77
C ALA A 263 -9.85 -10.40 5.93
N ALA A 264 -9.35 -9.40 5.22
CA ALA A 264 -10.14 -8.56 4.31
C ALA A 264 -10.80 -9.39 3.19
N GLY A 265 -10.04 -10.30 2.56
CA GLY A 265 -10.56 -11.22 1.55
C GLY A 265 -11.71 -12.09 2.07
N GLY A 266 -11.57 -12.62 3.30
CA GLY A 266 -12.64 -13.34 3.99
C GLY A 266 -13.88 -12.46 4.22
N CYS A 267 -13.69 -11.26 4.75
CA CYS A 267 -14.77 -10.30 5.01
C CYS A 267 -15.56 -9.92 3.75
N PHE A 268 -14.89 -9.75 2.61
CA PHE A 268 -15.56 -9.46 1.33
C PHE A 268 -16.41 -10.63 0.80
N LEU A 269 -16.11 -11.88 1.17
CA LEU A 269 -16.89 -13.05 0.76
C LEU A 269 -18.12 -13.32 1.65
N VAL A 270 -18.11 -12.89 2.91
CA VAL A 270 -19.19 -13.15 3.89
C VAL A 270 -20.59 -12.79 3.36
N PRO A 271 -20.84 -11.62 2.74
CA PRO A 271 -22.17 -11.27 2.23
C PRO A 271 -22.73 -12.28 1.22
N LYS A 272 -21.86 -12.91 0.42
CA LYS A 272 -22.26 -13.91 -0.58
C LYS A 272 -22.76 -15.19 0.06
N PHE A 273 -22.16 -15.61 1.17
CA PHE A 273 -22.56 -16.82 1.90
C PHE A 273 -23.79 -16.58 2.79
N LEU A 274 -23.90 -15.40 3.41
CA LEU A 274 -25.06 -15.06 4.25
C LEU A 274 -26.31 -14.75 3.43
N GLY A 275 -26.18 -14.25 2.19
CA GLY A 275 -27.33 -13.97 1.33
C GLY A 275 -28.08 -15.20 0.81
N GLN A 276 -27.52 -16.41 0.95
CA GLN A 276 -28.14 -17.65 0.46
C GLN A 276 -29.06 -18.34 1.48
N THR A 277 -29.08 -17.90 2.74
CA THR A 277 -29.79 -18.63 3.81
C THR A 277 -31.24 -18.20 4.03
N VAL A 278 -31.74 -17.19 3.31
CA VAL A 278 -33.12 -16.70 3.44
C VAL A 278 -33.76 -16.55 2.06
N SER A 279 -34.04 -17.69 1.41
CA SER A 279 -35.18 -17.72 0.49
C SER A 279 -36.38 -18.10 1.35
N PRO A 280 -37.29 -17.18 1.70
CA PRO A 280 -38.54 -17.55 2.33
C PRO A 280 -39.25 -18.47 1.34
N ALA A 281 -39.23 -19.77 1.62
CA ALA A 281 -40.09 -20.70 0.94
C ALA A 281 -41.51 -20.20 1.17
N ASP A 282 -42.19 -20.00 0.06
CA ASP A 282 -43.61 -19.69 -0.06
C ASP A 282 -44.42 -20.42 1.02
N SER A 283 -44.87 -19.67 2.03
CA SER A 283 -45.96 -20.08 2.90
C SER A 283 -47.24 -19.44 2.37
N GLU A 284 -47.71 -19.97 1.22
CA GLU A 284 -49.13 -19.95 0.85
C GLU A 284 -49.83 -21.19 1.42
#